data_AF-A0A179FFA6-F1
#
_entry.id   AF-A0A179FFA6-F1
#
_cell.length_a   1.000
_cell.length_b   1.000
_cell.length_c   1.000
_cell.angle_alpha   90.00
_cell.angle_beta   90.00
_cell.angle_gamma   90.00
#
_symmetry.space_group_name_H-M   'P 1'
#
loop_
_entity.id
_entity.type
_entity.pdbx_description
1 polymer ?
#
loop_
_entity_poly.entity_id
_entity_poly.type
_entity_poly.pdbx_seq_one_letter_code
_entity_poly.pdbx_strand_id
1 'polypeptide(L)' 'MGQELAMDEMRIILLMTVRWFDLEAVVRPESISKEPRVSYTDWDTKIGDLAFQELKMGASPRNGMAMHAKMSGTAPSS' A
#
# COMPACT_ATOMS: atom_id res chain seq x y z
N MET A 1 -18.61 -11.25 14.18
CA MET A 1 -19.34 -10.02 14.59
C MET A 1 -18.62 -8.74 14.12
N GLY A 2 -17.28 -8.63 14.22
CA GLY A 2 -16.57 -7.41 13.75
C GLY A 2 -16.19 -7.35 12.26
N GLN A 3 -16.36 -8.44 11.50
CA GLN A 3 -15.91 -8.51 10.11
C GLN A 3 -16.65 -7.54 9.18
N GLU A 4 -17.98 -7.48 9.27
CA GLU A 4 -18.79 -6.59 8.42
C GLU A 4 -18.43 -5.12 8.66
N LEU A 5 -18.34 -4.72 9.94
CA LEU A 5 -17.89 -3.39 10.34
C LEU A 5 -16.49 -3.07 9.81
N ALA A 6 -15.52 -3.97 9.99
CA ALA A 6 -14.16 -3.76 9.50
C ALA A 6 -14.10 -3.61 7.98
N MET A 7 -14.90 -4.37 7.24
CA MET A 7 -14.98 -4.25 5.78
C MET A 7 -15.54 -2.90 5.34
N ASP A 8 -16.57 -2.39 6.03
CA ASP A 8 -17.15 -1.09 5.73
C ASP A 8 -16.21 0.06 6.09
N GLU A 9 -15.54 -0.01 7.24
CA GLU A 9 -14.50 0.94 7.63
C GLU A 9 -13.37 1.00 6.58
N MET A 10 -12.84 -0.16 6.17
CA MET A 10 -11.79 -0.23 5.15
C MET A 10 -12.24 0.35 3.81
N ARG A 11 -13.48 0.06 3.37
CA ARG A 11 -14.03 0.61 2.12
C ARG A 11 -14.16 2.12 2.18
N ILE A 12 -14.69 2.66 3.28
CA ILE A 12 -14.84 4.10 3.46
C ILE A 12 -13.48 4.78 3.44
N ILE A 13 -12.51 4.27 4.20
CA ILE A 13 -11.16 4.84 4.25
C ILE A 13 -10.52 4.82 2.85
N LEU A 14 -10.60 3.70 2.14
CA LEU A 14 -10.02 3.58 0.80
C LEU A 14 -10.68 4.55 -0.20
N LEU A 15 -12.01 4.64 -0.21
CA LEU A 15 -12.74 5.53 -1.10
C LEU A 15 -12.41 7.01 -0.84
N MET A 16 -12.32 7.39 0.44
CA MET A 16 -11.99 8.74 0.84
C MET A 16 -10.53 9.06 0.42
N THR A 17 -9.57 8.17 0.65
CA THR A 17 -8.16 8.45 0.30
C THR A 17 -7.95 8.56 -1.22
N VAL A 18 -8.44 7.61 -2.01
CA VAL A 18 -8.21 7.61 -3.47
C VAL A 18 -9.01 8.69 -4.22
N ARG A 19 -10.08 9.22 -3.62
CA ARG A 19 -10.88 10.30 -4.22
C ARG A 19 -10.15 11.63 -4.23
N TRP A 20 -9.35 11.92 -3.21
CA TRP A 20 -8.68 13.22 -3.06
C TRP A 20 -7.18 13.17 -3.29
N PHE A 21 -6.56 11.99 -3.23
CA PHE A 21 -5.11 11.85 -3.37
C PHE A 21 -4.74 10.87 -4.47
N ASP A 22 -3.87 11.31 -5.36
CA ASP A 22 -3.03 10.43 -6.16
C ASP A 22 -1.89 9.93 -5.27
N LEU A 23 -1.79 8.63 -5.10
CA LEU A 23 -0.80 7.97 -4.23
C LEU A 23 0.23 7.23 -5.08
N GLU A 24 1.51 7.53 -4.86
CA GLU A 24 2.63 6.84 -5.50
C GLU A 24 3.52 6.20 -4.44
N ALA A 25 3.75 4.88 -4.55
CA ALA A 25 4.55 4.15 -3.57
C ALA A 25 6.04 4.54 -3.69
N VAL A 26 6.69 4.78 -2.56
CA VAL A 26 8.14 5.03 -2.51
C VAL A 26 8.86 3.69 -2.55
N VAL A 27 9.34 3.32 -3.74
CA VAL A 27 10.15 2.11 -3.94
C VAL A 27 11.62 2.46 -3.75
N ARG A 28 12.27 1.78 -2.81
CA ARG A 28 13.72 1.87 -2.58
C ARG A 28 14.46 1.05 -3.64
N PRO A 29 15.29 1.65 -4.53
CA PRO A 29 15.99 0.91 -5.58
C PRO A 29 16.84 -0.25 -5.05
N GLU A 30 17.44 -0.08 -3.88
CA GLU A 30 18.26 -1.09 -3.20
C GLU A 30 17.47 -2.32 -2.74
N SER A 31 16.14 -2.22 -2.65
CA SER A 31 15.27 -3.34 -2.27
C SER A 31 14.78 -4.16 -3.46
N ILE A 32 15.07 -3.73 -4.70
CA ILE A 32 14.65 -4.42 -5.92
C ILE A 32 15.52 -5.67 -6.12
N SER A 33 14.87 -6.83 -6.18
CA SER A 33 15.56 -8.09 -6.45
C SER A 33 15.93 -8.20 -7.93
N LYS A 34 17.07 -8.82 -8.23
CA LYS A 34 17.48 -9.12 -9.61
C LYS A 34 16.70 -10.28 -10.22
N GLU A 35 16.26 -11.21 -9.39
CA GLU A 35 15.52 -12.41 -9.77
C GLU A 35 14.36 -12.62 -8.77
N PRO A 36 13.21 -13.16 -9.22
CA PRO A 36 12.08 -13.41 -8.32
C PRO A 36 12.46 -14.33 -7.17
N ARG A 37 12.21 -13.88 -5.93
CA ARG A 37 12.50 -14.67 -4.72
C ARG A 37 11.49 -15.78 -4.46
N VAL A 38 10.33 -15.74 -5.12
CA VAL A 38 9.24 -16.72 -4.99
C VAL A 38 8.71 -17.12 -6.36
N SER A 39 8.15 -18.33 -6.48
CA SER A 39 7.74 -18.89 -7.77
C SER A 39 6.40 -18.36 -8.30
N TYR A 40 5.61 -17.68 -7.46
CA TYR A 40 4.23 -17.31 -7.77
C TYR A 40 4.05 -15.81 -8.09
N THR A 41 5.09 -14.98 -7.97
CA THR A 41 5.05 -13.57 -8.36
C THR A 41 6.45 -13.05 -8.67
N ASP A 42 6.54 -12.03 -9.52
CA ASP A 42 7.75 -11.28 -9.86
C ASP A 42 7.76 -9.87 -9.26
N TRP A 43 6.88 -9.58 -8.30
CA TRP A 43 6.70 -8.23 -7.80
C TRP A 43 7.93 -7.68 -7.08
N ASP A 44 8.74 -8.53 -6.46
CA ASP A 44 9.97 -8.10 -5.81
C ASP A 44 11.03 -7.59 -6.80
N THR A 45 10.92 -7.92 -8.09
CA THR A 45 11.77 -7.34 -9.13
C THR A 45 11.26 -5.98 -9.63
N LYS A 46 10.08 -5.54 -9.18
CA LYS A 46 9.43 -4.27 -9.60
C LYS A 46 9.30 -3.28 -8.46
N ILE A 47 8.77 -3.75 -7.32
CA ILE A 47 8.47 -2.95 -6.13
C ILE A 47 9.33 -3.35 -4.92
N GLY A 48 10.32 -4.22 -5.15
CA GLY A 48 11.26 -4.65 -4.12
C GLY A 48 10.59 -5.30 -2.92
N ASP A 49 11.07 -4.96 -1.74
CA ASP A 49 10.59 -5.53 -0.48
C ASP A 49 9.11 -5.22 -0.17
N LEU A 50 8.49 -4.23 -0.84
CA LEU A 50 7.06 -3.95 -0.68
C LEU A 50 6.16 -5.11 -1.13
N ALA A 51 6.69 -6.03 -1.94
CA ALA A 51 6.00 -7.26 -2.31
C ALA A 51 5.76 -8.22 -1.12
N PHE A 52 6.43 -7.99 0.01
CA PHE A 52 6.38 -8.88 1.17
C PHE A 52 5.96 -8.13 2.44
N GLN A 53 5.18 -8.80 3.27
CA GLN A 53 4.79 -8.31 4.59
C GLN A 53 5.85 -8.59 5.66
N GLU A 54 5.82 -7.81 6.74
CA GLU A 54 6.51 -8.15 7.98
C GLU A 54 5.60 -9.00 8.88
N LEU A 55 6.18 -10.06 9.45
CA LEU A 55 5.53 -10.88 10.48
C LEU A 55 5.74 -10.22 11.83
N LYS A 56 4.71 -9.55 12.36
CA LYS A 56 4.62 -9.08 13.75
C LYS A 56 3.54 -9.90 14.47
N MET A 57 2.90 -9.36 15.52
CA MET A 57 1.69 -9.99 16.08
C MET A 57 0.54 -10.13 15.05
N GLY A 58 0.65 -9.45 13.91
CA GLY A 58 -0.13 -9.68 12.70
C GLY A 58 0.67 -9.31 11.45
N ALA A 59 0.03 -9.42 10.29
CA ALA A 59 0.56 -8.91 9.03
C ALA A 59 0.73 -7.39 9.11
N SER A 60 1.91 -6.87 8.74
CA SER A 60 2.18 -5.44 8.70
C SER A 60 2.92 -5.06 7.42
N PRO A 61 2.65 -3.87 6.83
CA PRO A 61 3.41 -3.40 5.68
C PRO A 61 4.89 -3.27 6.01
N ARG A 62 5.75 -3.77 5.11
CA ARG A 62 7.20 -3.76 5.29
C ARG A 62 7.75 -2.34 5.19
N ASN A 63 8.58 -1.97 6.16
CA ASN A 63 9.14 -0.62 6.30
C ASN A 63 8.09 0.51 6.24
N GLY A 64 6.86 0.24 6.69
CA GLY A 64 5.77 1.22 6.74
C GLY A 64 5.15 1.60 5.39
N MET A 65 5.66 1.09 4.25
CA MET A 65 5.16 1.37 2.89
C MET A 65 4.89 2.85 2.64
N ALA A 66 5.95 3.67 2.71
CA ALA A 66 5.84 5.11 2.47
C ALA A 66 5.30 5.42 1.06
N MET A 67 4.50 6.48 0.95
CA MET A 67 3.91 6.94 -0.31
C MET A 67 4.05 8.45 -0.46
N HIS A 68 4.24 8.93 -1.68
CA HIS A 68 3.98 10.31 -2.06
C HIS A 68 2.48 10.49 -2.27
N ALA A 69 1.91 11.54 -1.68
CA ALA A 69 0.52 11.90 -1.86
C ALA A 69 0.42 13.25 -2.55
N LYS A 70 -0.30 13.30 -3.68
CA LYS A 70 -0.63 14.54 -4.38
C LYS A 70 -2.13 14.72 -4.37
N MET A 71 -2.61 15.91 -4.01
CA MET A 71 -4.03 16.20 -4.04
C MET A 71 -4.53 16.29 -5.49
N SER A 72 -5.52 15.46 -5.86
CA SER A 72 -6.02 15.30 -7.23
C SER A 72 -7.39 15.95 -7.45
N GLY A 73 -8.24 15.92 -6.43
CA GLY A 73 -9.57 16.54 -6.46
C GLY A 73 -9.57 17.97 -5.91
N THR A 74 -10.50 18.80 -6.38
CA THR A 74 -10.86 20.05 -5.69
C THR A 74 -11.41 19.69 -4.32
N ALA A 75 -10.79 20.17 -3.23
CA ALA A 75 -11.40 20.06 -1.91
C ALA A 75 -12.81 20.64 -1.96
N PRO A 76 -13.79 20.05 -1.26
CA PRO A 76 -15.05 20.75 -1.05
C PRO A 76 -14.72 22.11 -0.42
N SER A 77 -15.16 23.19 -1.07
CA SER A 77 -15.07 24.52 -0.50
C SER A 77 -15.78 24.49 0.86
N SER A 78 -15.02 24.81 1.90
CA SER A 78 -15.48 24.98 3.28
C SER A 78 -16.70 25.89 3.38
#